data_AF-A0A5C8GCY5-F1
#
_entry.id   AF-A0A5C8GCY5-F1
#
_cell.length_a   1.000
_cell.length_b   1.000
_cell.length_c   1.000
_cell.angle_alpha   90.00
_cell.angle_beta   90.00
_cell.angle_gamma   90.00
#
_symmetry.space_group_name_H-M   'P 1'
#
loop_
_entity.id
_entity.type
_entity.pdbx_description
1 polymer ?
#
loop_
_entity_poly.entity_id
_entity_poly.type
_entity_poly.pdbx_seq_one_letter_code
_entity_poly.pdbx_strand_id
1 'polypeptide(L)'
;MMRIFMAICCALLTVCPLLAQGDRTEAARIYRLPRFERAVRCIKFFEGWHTEIHHPYVAYGHQLQPGERYSARTMTRKQGEALLRKDLRKFCAMFRKFGKDSLLLATLAYNVGPYRLLGSNKIPKSTLIRKLEAGDRNIYQEYIAFCNYKGKRHKMLLKRRKAEFALLYEP
;
A
#
# COMPACT_ATOMS: atom_id res chain seq x y z
N MET A 1 6.28 -2.04 21.82
CA MET A 1 5.08 -1.19 21.85
C MET A 1 5.24 -0.08 20.82
N MET A 2 4.35 0.02 19.83
CA MET A 2 4.33 1.16 18.90
C MET A 2 2.88 1.47 18.55
N ARG A 3 2.42 2.62 19.02
CA ARG A 3 1.13 3.21 18.68
C ARG A 3 1.28 3.85 17.29
N ILE A 4 0.88 3.15 16.23
CA ILE A 4 0.65 3.79 14.93
C ILE A 4 -0.73 4.45 15.05
N PHE A 5 -0.74 5.70 15.49
CA PHE A 5 -1.92 6.55 15.40
C PHE A 5 -2.20 6.77 13.90
N MET A 6 -3.14 6.02 13.33
CA MET A 6 -3.85 6.48 12.14
C MET A 6 -4.68 7.68 12.58
N ALA A 7 -4.18 8.89 12.31
CA ALA A 7 -5.00 10.09 12.36
C ALA A 7 -6.05 9.99 11.25
N ILE A 8 -7.22 9.45 11.61
CA ILE A 8 -8.42 9.45 10.77
C ILE A 8 -8.97 10.88 10.86
N CYS A 9 -8.64 11.73 9.87
CA CYS A 9 -9.40 12.95 9.65
C CYS A 9 -10.78 12.57 9.09
N CYS A 10 -11.75 12.37 9.98
CA CYS A 10 -13.17 12.34 9.65
C CYS A 10 -13.62 13.77 9.27
N ALA A 11 -13.54 14.12 7.98
CA ALA A 11 -14.33 15.20 7.44
C ALA A 11 -15.68 14.62 7.01
N LEU A 12 -16.74 15.04 7.71
CA LEU A 12 -18.14 14.79 7.36
C LEU A 12 -18.38 15.30 5.92
N LEU A 13 -18.64 14.40 4.98
CA LEU A 13 -19.09 14.77 3.64
C LEU A 13 -20.59 14.51 3.53
N THR A 14 -21.35 15.59 3.54
CA THR A 14 -22.69 15.66 2.97
C THR A 14 -22.62 15.22 1.50
N VAL A 15 -23.41 14.23 1.14
CA VAL A 15 -23.33 13.55 -0.16
C VAL A 15 -24.00 14.42 -1.23
N CYS A 16 -23.19 15.18 -1.98
CA CYS A 16 -23.64 15.80 -3.24
C CYS A 16 -23.68 14.73 -4.36
N PRO A 17 -24.81 14.49 -5.03
CA PRO A 17 -24.93 13.50 -6.12
C PRO A 17 -23.99 13.73 -7.30
N LEU A 18 -23.46 14.95 -7.46
CA LEU A 18 -22.53 15.32 -8.54
C LEU A 18 -21.14 14.67 -8.39
N LEU A 19 -20.73 14.31 -7.16
CA LEU A 19 -19.45 13.61 -6.91
C LEU A 19 -19.47 12.16 -7.40
N ALA A 20 -20.65 11.53 -7.47
CA ALA A 20 -20.80 10.13 -7.88
C ALA A 20 -20.59 9.90 -9.39
N GLN A 21 -20.76 10.93 -10.23
CA GLN A 21 -20.41 10.88 -11.66
C GLN A 21 -18.92 11.14 -11.91
N GLY A 22 -18.31 12.00 -11.09
CA GLY A 22 -16.86 12.22 -11.08
C GLY A 22 -16.09 10.96 -10.70
N ASP A 23 -16.60 10.19 -9.72
CA ASP A 23 -15.97 8.96 -9.23
C ASP A 23 -15.93 7.84 -10.29
N ARG A 24 -16.99 7.68 -11.11
CA ARG A 24 -16.99 6.68 -12.21
C ARG A 24 -16.03 7.06 -13.34
N THR A 25 -15.97 8.34 -13.68
CA THR A 25 -15.08 8.84 -14.74
C THR A 25 -13.62 8.77 -14.30
N GLU A 26 -13.32 9.15 -13.05
CA GLU A 26 -11.97 9.07 -12.50
C GLU A 26 -11.54 7.63 -12.24
N ALA A 27 -12.46 6.75 -11.82
CA ALA A 27 -12.21 5.31 -11.76
C ALA A 27 -11.90 4.75 -13.16
N ALA A 28 -12.64 5.11 -14.21
CA ALA A 28 -12.29 4.69 -15.57
C ALA A 28 -10.92 5.22 -16.02
N ARG A 29 -10.55 6.44 -15.59
CA ARG A 29 -9.24 7.04 -15.91
C ARG A 29 -8.09 6.35 -15.18
N ILE A 30 -8.27 5.86 -13.96
CA ILE A 30 -7.18 5.18 -13.23
C ILE A 30 -6.73 3.91 -13.98
N TYR A 31 -7.66 3.16 -14.59
CA TYR A 31 -7.34 1.94 -15.35
C TYR A 31 -6.56 2.23 -16.64
N ARG A 32 -6.61 3.45 -17.18
CA ARG A 32 -5.81 3.87 -18.34
C ARG A 32 -4.35 4.18 -18.01
N LEU A 33 -4.02 4.28 -16.72
CA LEU A 33 -2.66 4.56 -16.29
C LEU A 33 -1.79 3.31 -16.32
N PRO A 34 -0.47 3.45 -16.57
CA PRO A 34 0.49 2.38 -16.35
C PRO A 34 0.33 1.78 -14.95
N ARG A 35 0.51 0.46 -14.82
CA ARG A 35 0.33 -0.26 -13.53
C ARG A 35 1.06 0.39 -12.36
N PHE A 36 2.30 0.83 -12.58
CA PHE A 36 3.09 1.49 -11.55
C PHE A 36 2.44 2.78 -11.06
N GLU A 37 1.86 3.58 -11.96
CA GLU A 37 1.12 4.80 -11.61
C GLU A 37 -0.17 4.49 -10.84
N ARG A 38 -0.87 3.40 -11.20
CA ARG A 38 -2.02 2.91 -10.43
C ARG A 38 -1.63 2.57 -8.99
N ALA A 39 -0.50 1.87 -8.81
CA ALA A 39 0.02 1.54 -7.49
C ALA A 39 0.39 2.79 -6.68
N VAL A 40 1.11 3.75 -7.28
CA VAL A 40 1.47 5.02 -6.63
C VAL A 40 0.22 5.78 -6.17
N ARG A 41 -0.80 5.93 -7.03
CA ARG A 41 -2.06 6.59 -6.66
C ARG A 41 -2.80 5.84 -5.55
N CYS A 42 -2.86 4.51 -5.63
CA CYS A 42 -3.49 3.67 -4.61
C CYS A 42 -2.82 3.85 -3.24
N ILE A 43 -1.49 3.78 -3.18
CA ILE A 43 -0.73 3.97 -1.94
C ILE A 43 -0.98 5.37 -1.38
N LYS A 44 -0.87 6.43 -2.21
CA LYS A 44 -1.13 7.81 -1.76
C LYS A 44 -2.52 7.98 -1.14
N PHE A 45 -3.53 7.35 -1.73
CA PHE A 45 -4.91 7.41 -1.24
C PHE A 45 -5.06 6.78 0.14
N PHE A 46 -4.47 5.59 0.37
CA PHE A 46 -4.65 4.87 1.63
C PHE A 46 -3.66 5.25 2.74
N GLU A 47 -2.45 5.72 2.40
CA GLU A 47 -1.45 6.16 3.38
C GLU A 47 -1.71 7.59 3.87
N GLY A 48 -2.17 8.48 2.98
CA GLY A 48 -2.26 9.90 3.30
C GLY A 48 -0.88 10.55 3.53
N TRP A 49 -0.89 11.83 3.92
CA TRP A 49 0.35 12.58 4.16
C TRP A 49 0.71 12.62 5.64
N HIS A 50 1.94 12.22 5.94
CA HIS A 50 2.50 12.18 7.28
C HIS A 50 3.20 13.51 7.58
N THR A 51 2.64 14.22 8.57
CA THR A 51 3.23 15.40 9.21
C THR A 51 4.04 15.01 10.45
N GLU A 52 4.66 15.99 11.11
CA GLU A 52 5.53 15.80 12.28
C GLU A 52 4.93 14.97 13.42
N ILE A 53 3.60 15.00 13.60
CA ILE A 53 2.90 14.22 14.64
C ILE A 53 3.02 12.71 14.43
N HIS A 54 3.34 12.27 13.20
CA HIS A 54 3.46 10.87 12.84
C HIS A 54 4.90 10.37 12.92
N HIS A 55 5.81 11.09 13.58
CA HIS A 55 7.19 10.65 13.76
C HIS A 55 7.23 9.18 14.27
N PRO A 56 8.03 8.28 13.68
CA PRO A 56 9.15 8.52 12.76
C PRO A 56 8.80 8.47 11.25
N TYR A 57 7.54 8.68 10.87
CA TYR A 57 7.08 8.56 9.48
C TYR A 57 6.96 9.92 8.78
N VAL A 58 7.28 9.94 7.48
CA VAL A 58 7.23 11.14 6.61
C VAL A 58 6.56 10.82 5.26
N ALA A 59 6.14 11.87 4.53
CA ALA A 59 5.50 11.75 3.21
C ALA A 59 4.31 10.76 3.23
N TYR A 60 4.35 9.74 2.39
CA TYR A 60 3.30 8.74 2.24
C TYR A 60 3.68 7.46 2.99
N GLY A 61 4.03 7.58 4.28
CA GLY A 61 4.31 6.44 5.16
C GLY A 61 5.75 5.92 5.14
N HIS A 62 6.71 6.70 4.63
CA HIS A 62 8.12 6.33 4.70
C HIS A 62 8.64 6.45 6.14
N GLN A 63 9.15 5.36 6.71
CA GLN A 63 9.78 5.37 8.02
C GLN A 63 11.25 5.79 7.88
N LEU A 64 11.64 6.86 8.58
CA LEU A 64 13.03 7.34 8.58
C LEU A 64 14.01 6.23 8.99
N GLN A 65 15.04 6.03 8.18
CA GLN A 65 16.15 5.13 8.45
C GLN A 65 17.32 5.88 9.13
N PRO A 66 18.22 5.18 9.85
CA PRO A 66 19.42 5.78 10.40
C PRO A 66 20.23 6.53 9.33
N GLY A 67 20.55 7.80 9.59
CA GLY A 67 21.30 8.67 8.68
C GLY A 67 20.45 9.46 7.67
N GLU A 68 19.16 9.17 7.54
CA GLU A 68 18.27 9.98 6.69
C GLU A 68 17.88 11.30 7.37
N ARG A 69 17.86 12.39 6.58
CA ARG A 69 17.59 13.76 7.06
C ARG A 69 16.29 14.35 6.50
N TYR A 70 15.35 13.51 6.06
CA TYR A 70 14.06 14.01 5.56
C TYR A 70 13.26 14.67 6.68
N SER A 71 12.63 15.80 6.36
CA SER A 71 11.80 16.57 7.30
C SER A 71 10.33 16.43 6.95
N ALA A 72 9.52 15.96 7.90
CA ALA A 72 8.06 15.93 7.76
C ALA A 72 7.47 17.35 7.59
N ARG A 73 8.16 18.38 8.09
CA ARG A 73 7.72 19.78 8.04
C ARG A 73 7.95 20.42 6.68
N THR A 74 9.15 20.26 6.12
CA THR A 74 9.59 21.03 4.94
C THR A 74 9.52 20.25 3.63
N MET A 75 9.31 18.95 3.67
CA MET A 75 9.23 18.13 2.46
C MET A 75 7.99 18.46 1.62
N THR A 76 8.21 18.65 0.32
CA THR A 76 7.14 18.89 -0.66
C THR A 76 6.43 17.60 -1.08
N ARG A 77 5.19 17.71 -1.58
CA ARG A 77 4.45 16.56 -2.14
C ARG A 77 5.21 15.87 -3.28
N LYS A 78 5.94 16.64 -4.10
CA LYS A 78 6.77 16.11 -5.21
C LYS A 78 7.94 15.27 -4.67
N GLN A 79 8.64 15.76 -3.64
CA GLN A 79 9.70 15.00 -2.98
C GLN A 79 9.15 13.73 -2.29
N GLY A 80 8.02 13.86 -1.59
CA GLY A 80 7.38 12.71 -0.94
C GLY A 80 6.89 11.64 -1.91
N GLU A 81 6.37 12.04 -3.09
CA GLU A 81 6.04 11.09 -4.15
C GLU A 81 7.30 10.45 -4.75
N ALA A 82 8.37 11.21 -4.97
CA ALA A 82 9.65 10.65 -5.42
C ALA A 82 10.19 9.60 -4.43
N LEU A 83 10.06 9.85 -3.13
CA LEU A 83 10.43 8.93 -2.07
C LEU A 83 9.56 7.66 -2.07
N LEU A 84 8.24 7.80 -2.16
CA LEU A 84 7.32 6.67 -2.33
C LEU A 84 7.71 5.81 -3.54
N ARG A 85 7.97 6.45 -4.68
CA ARG A 85 8.36 5.75 -5.92
C ARG A 85 9.69 5.00 -5.74
N LYS A 86 10.65 5.59 -5.03
CA LYS A 86 11.94 4.95 -4.70
C LYS A 86 11.71 3.70 -3.85
N ASP A 87 10.91 3.79 -2.80
CA ASP A 87 10.60 2.65 -1.92
C ASP A 87 9.82 1.55 -2.64
N LEU A 88 8.82 1.93 -3.44
CA LEU A 88 8.04 0.98 -4.22
C LEU A 88 8.91 0.22 -5.22
N ARG A 89 9.87 0.89 -5.89
CA ARG A 89 10.85 0.22 -6.76
C ARG A 89 11.74 -0.74 -5.98
N LYS A 90 12.19 -0.37 -4.78
CA LYS A 90 12.97 -1.25 -3.90
C LYS A 90 12.19 -2.52 -3.56
N PHE A 91 10.90 -2.40 -3.23
CA PHE A 91 10.05 -3.57 -3.01
C PHE A 91 9.83 -4.37 -4.30
N CYS A 92 9.61 -3.73 -5.45
CA CYS A 92 9.50 -4.45 -6.72
C CYS A 92 10.76 -5.30 -7.00
N ALA A 93 11.95 -4.73 -6.76
CA ALA A 93 13.21 -5.46 -6.90
C ALA A 93 13.31 -6.66 -5.93
N MET A 94 12.84 -6.49 -4.68
CA MET A 94 12.80 -7.57 -3.69
C MET A 94 11.88 -8.72 -4.12
N PHE A 95 10.76 -8.42 -4.78
CA PHE A 95 9.80 -9.41 -5.26
C PHE A 95 10.03 -9.85 -6.72
N ARG A 96 11.14 -9.46 -7.36
CA ARG A 96 11.38 -9.67 -8.81
C ARG A 96 11.15 -11.11 -9.30
N LYS A 97 11.43 -12.10 -8.45
CA LYS A 97 11.28 -13.54 -8.78
C LYS A 97 9.82 -13.95 -9.03
N PHE A 98 8.85 -13.12 -8.63
CA PHE A 98 7.42 -13.33 -8.85
C PHE A 98 6.92 -12.72 -10.16
N GLY A 99 7.80 -12.21 -11.03
CA GLY A 99 7.45 -11.75 -12.37
C GLY A 99 6.36 -10.68 -12.34
N LYS A 100 5.25 -10.92 -13.06
CA LYS A 100 4.13 -9.96 -13.17
C LYS A 100 3.45 -9.62 -11.84
N ASP A 101 3.60 -10.47 -10.83
CA ASP A 101 3.05 -10.25 -9.48
C ASP A 101 3.93 -9.37 -8.59
N SER A 102 5.16 -9.04 -9.03
CA SER A 102 6.13 -8.27 -8.23
C SER A 102 5.55 -6.93 -7.74
N LEU A 103 4.80 -6.22 -8.58
CA LEU A 103 4.21 -4.92 -8.22
C LEU A 103 3.05 -5.07 -7.22
N LEU A 104 2.23 -6.11 -7.36
CA LEU A 104 1.13 -6.40 -6.44
C LEU A 104 1.70 -6.72 -5.04
N LEU A 105 2.72 -7.58 -4.98
CA LEU A 105 3.42 -7.90 -3.74
C LEU A 105 4.15 -6.70 -3.15
N ALA A 106 4.79 -5.88 -3.97
CA ALA A 106 5.46 -4.65 -3.53
C ALA A 106 4.47 -3.65 -2.91
N THR A 107 3.28 -3.51 -3.50
CA THR A 107 2.22 -2.63 -2.99
C THR A 107 1.68 -3.13 -1.64
N LEU A 108 1.48 -4.45 -1.50
CA LEU A 108 1.10 -5.05 -0.23
C LEU A 108 2.20 -4.85 0.82
N ALA A 109 3.46 -5.13 0.47
CA ALA A 109 4.62 -4.99 1.34
C ALA A 109 4.84 -3.54 1.81
N TYR A 110 4.49 -2.56 0.99
CA TYR A 110 4.52 -1.15 1.39
C TYR A 110 3.64 -0.91 2.63
N ASN A 111 2.49 -1.59 2.73
CA ASN A 111 1.61 -1.47 3.88
C ASN A 111 1.99 -2.34 5.07
N VAL A 112 2.27 -3.63 4.82
CA VAL A 112 2.39 -4.63 5.90
C VAL A 112 3.85 -4.96 6.25
N GLY A 113 4.80 -4.45 5.46
CA GLY A 113 6.22 -4.79 5.51
C GLY A 113 6.52 -6.13 4.81
N PRO A 114 7.68 -6.27 4.15
CA PRO A 114 8.03 -7.46 3.38
C PRO A 114 8.16 -8.72 4.24
N TYR A 115 8.53 -8.58 5.52
CA TYR A 115 8.66 -9.69 6.47
C TYR A 115 7.33 -10.43 6.70
N ARG A 116 6.18 -9.76 6.51
CA ARG A 116 4.86 -10.41 6.59
C ARG A 116 4.56 -11.30 5.39
N LEU A 117 5.22 -11.07 4.27
CA LEU A 117 5.08 -11.88 3.06
C LEU A 117 6.14 -12.99 3.03
N LEU A 118 7.43 -12.59 3.08
CA LEU A 118 8.58 -13.47 2.89
C LEU A 118 8.92 -14.28 4.14
N GLY A 119 8.43 -13.88 5.31
CA GLY A 119 8.78 -14.46 6.60
C GLY A 119 10.04 -13.84 7.22
N SER A 120 10.40 -14.36 8.38
CA SER A 120 11.60 -14.08 9.16
C SER A 120 11.89 -15.28 10.06
N ASN A 121 12.96 -15.25 10.87
CA ASN A 121 13.32 -16.35 11.77
C ASN A 121 12.17 -16.80 12.70
N LYS A 122 11.24 -15.90 13.04
CA LYS A 122 10.11 -16.16 13.95
C LYS A 122 8.75 -16.23 13.26
N ILE A 123 8.67 -15.86 11.99
CA ILE A 123 7.41 -15.73 11.25
C ILE A 123 7.55 -16.53 9.96
N PRO A 124 6.75 -17.58 9.74
CA PRO A 124 6.84 -18.33 8.50
C PRO A 124 6.43 -17.46 7.32
N LYS A 125 6.93 -17.84 6.14
CA LYS A 125 6.50 -17.28 4.87
C LYS A 125 4.99 -17.43 4.69
N SER A 126 4.33 -16.37 4.23
CA SER A 126 2.87 -16.36 4.08
C SER A 126 2.38 -17.38 3.06
N THR A 127 1.14 -17.85 3.23
CA THR A 127 0.47 -18.74 2.26
C THR A 127 0.41 -18.12 0.87
N LEU A 128 0.19 -16.79 0.77
CA LEU A 128 0.24 -16.04 -0.48
C LEU A 128 1.54 -16.30 -1.25
N ILE A 129 2.69 -16.12 -0.58
CA ILE A 129 3.99 -16.32 -1.21
C ILE A 129 4.22 -17.80 -1.53
N ARG A 130 3.88 -18.73 -0.63
CA ARG A 130 4.04 -20.18 -0.88
C ARG A 130 3.26 -20.65 -2.11
N LYS A 131 2.03 -20.14 -2.30
CA LYS A 131 1.22 -20.41 -3.50
C LYS A 131 1.92 -19.92 -4.77
N LEU A 132 2.36 -18.66 -4.78
CA LEU A 132 3.05 -18.08 -5.92
C LEU A 132 4.37 -18.82 -6.24
N GLU A 133 5.11 -19.27 -5.22
CA GLU A 133 6.32 -20.09 -5.42
C GLU A 133 6.01 -21.47 -6.01
N ALA A 134 4.84 -22.03 -5.73
CA ALA A 134 4.34 -23.27 -6.32
C ALA A 134 3.68 -23.08 -7.69
N GLY A 135 3.64 -21.84 -8.22
CA GLY A 135 2.96 -21.52 -9.47
C GLY A 135 1.44 -21.37 -9.36
N ASP A 136 0.86 -21.50 -8.16
CA ASP A 136 -0.57 -21.26 -7.92
C ASP A 136 -0.84 -19.75 -7.81
N ARG A 137 -1.54 -19.21 -8.82
CA ARG A 137 -1.96 -17.81 -8.87
C ARG A 137 -3.40 -17.59 -8.44
N ASN A 138 -4.10 -18.60 -7.93
CA ASN A 138 -5.37 -18.42 -7.25
C ASN A 138 -5.13 -17.90 -5.82
N ILE A 139 -4.78 -16.61 -5.75
CA ILE A 139 -4.25 -15.95 -4.55
C ILE A 139 -5.16 -14.87 -3.95
N TYR A 140 -6.37 -14.68 -4.50
CA TYR A 140 -7.26 -13.59 -4.08
C TYR A 140 -7.60 -13.67 -2.59
N GLN A 141 -7.93 -14.87 -2.08
CA GLN A 141 -8.30 -15.06 -0.67
C GLN A 141 -7.12 -14.78 0.26
N GLU A 142 -5.92 -15.27 -0.10
CA GLU A 142 -4.71 -15.02 0.66
C GLU A 142 -4.33 -13.55 0.65
N TYR A 143 -4.53 -12.85 -0.46
CA TYR A 143 -4.23 -11.42 -0.58
C TYR A 143 -5.17 -10.57 0.30
N ILE A 144 -6.49 -10.81 0.25
CA ILE A 144 -7.44 -10.02 1.05
C ILE A 144 -7.41 -10.37 2.55
N ALA A 145 -6.79 -11.50 2.94
CA ALA A 145 -6.62 -11.87 4.33
C ALA A 145 -5.65 -10.96 5.10
N PHE A 146 -4.81 -10.17 4.40
CA PHE A 146 -3.97 -9.12 4.99
C PHE A 146 -4.78 -7.87 5.41
N CYS A 147 -5.82 -8.10 6.21
CA CYS A 147 -6.70 -7.08 6.79
C CYS A 147 -6.96 -7.29 8.29
N ASN A 148 -6.30 -8.25 8.93
CA ASN A 148 -6.44 -8.48 10.37
C ASN A 148 -5.42 -7.64 11.17
N TYR A 149 -5.92 -6.93 12.17
CA TYR A 149 -5.12 -6.18 13.15
C TYR A 149 -5.52 -6.62 14.56
N LYS A 150 -4.55 -7.06 15.37
CA LYS A 150 -4.77 -7.59 16.73
C LYS A 150 -5.92 -8.62 16.81
N GLY A 151 -5.96 -9.54 15.85
CA GLY A 151 -6.99 -10.59 15.77
C GLY A 151 -8.35 -10.14 15.25
N LYS A 152 -8.54 -8.86 14.91
CA LYS A 152 -9.81 -8.32 14.38
C LYS A 152 -9.67 -7.87 12.93
N ARG A 153 -10.68 -8.14 12.12
CA ARG A 153 -10.73 -7.72 10.72
C ARG A 153 -10.99 -6.21 10.61
N HIS A 154 -10.13 -5.48 9.93
CA HIS A 154 -10.24 -4.03 9.76
C HIS A 154 -10.88 -3.70 8.41
N LYS A 155 -12.08 -3.07 8.44
CA LYS A 155 -12.86 -2.74 7.22
C LYS A 155 -12.06 -1.92 6.21
N MET A 156 -11.28 -0.94 6.68
CA MET A 156 -10.48 -0.10 5.78
C MET A 156 -9.32 -0.88 5.11
N LEU A 157 -8.71 -1.83 5.82
CA LEU A 157 -7.66 -2.67 5.23
C LEU A 157 -8.26 -3.60 4.19
N LEU A 158 -9.46 -4.15 4.44
CA LEU A 158 -10.16 -4.95 3.43
C LEU A 158 -10.47 -4.13 2.17
N LYS A 159 -10.97 -2.89 2.32
CA LYS A 159 -11.20 -1.98 1.19
C LYS A 159 -9.90 -1.74 0.41
N ARG A 160 -8.79 -1.52 1.11
CA ARG A 160 -7.46 -1.38 0.53
C ARG A 160 -7.02 -2.61 -0.25
N ARG A 161 -7.08 -3.80 0.34
CA ARG A 161 -6.67 -5.05 -0.32
C ARG A 161 -7.47 -5.29 -1.61
N LYS A 162 -8.79 -5.06 -1.57
CA LYS A 162 -9.65 -5.19 -2.76
C LYS A 162 -9.27 -4.19 -3.85
N ALA A 163 -9.01 -2.94 -3.49
CA ALA A 163 -8.60 -1.90 -4.45
C ALA A 163 -7.23 -2.22 -5.07
N GLU A 164 -6.24 -2.60 -4.27
CA GLU A 164 -4.93 -3.01 -4.75
C GLU A 164 -5.03 -4.19 -5.72
N PHE A 165 -5.80 -5.22 -5.37
CA PHE A 165 -5.98 -6.40 -6.21
C PHE A 165 -6.67 -6.05 -7.53
N ALA A 166 -7.77 -5.30 -7.49
CA ALA A 166 -8.48 -4.87 -8.71
C ALA A 166 -7.61 -4.01 -9.64
N LEU A 167 -6.74 -3.18 -9.07
CA LEU A 167 -5.89 -2.28 -9.85
C LEU A 167 -4.63 -2.96 -10.40
N LEU A 168 -4.12 -4.00 -9.75
CA LEU A 168 -2.76 -4.50 -9.98
C LEU A 168 -2.67 -6.00 -10.25
N TYR A 169 -3.69 -6.80 -9.97
CA TYR A 169 -3.64 -8.22 -10.35
C TYR A 169 -3.84 -8.36 -11.87
N GLU A 170 -2.96 -9.14 -12.51
CA GLU A 170 -3.14 -9.58 -13.90
C GLU A 170 -3.57 -11.05 -13.88
N PRO A 171 -4.73 -11.39 -14.48
CA PRO A 171 -5.15 -12.78 -14.65
C PRO A 171 -4.04 -13.67 -15.22
#